data_AF-T1AQB9-F1
#
_entry.id   AF-T1AQB9-F1
#
_cell.length_a   1.000
_cell.length_b   1.000
_cell.length_c   1.000
_cell.angle_alpha   90.00
_cell.angle_beta   90.00
_cell.angle_gamma   90.00
#
_symmetry.space_group_name_H-M   'P 1'
#
loop_
_entity.id
_entity.type
_entity.pdbx_description
1 polymer ?
#
loop_
_entity_poly.entity_id
_entity_poly.type
_entity_poly.pdbx_seq_one_letter_code
_entity_poly.pdbx_strand_id
1 'polypeptide(L)' 'MDLPQRGLSMAQVEKRFGAPERKLPVRGGGSRWQPPIHRWVYSGYIVYFEHKIVIHSVADAPVGEHPVR' A
#
# COMPACT_ATOMS: atom_id res chain seq x y z
N MET A 1 -12.93 -2.78 -7.88
CA MET A 1 -12.17 -3.50 -6.84
C MET A 1 -12.31 -2.72 -5.54
N ASP A 2 -12.60 -3.39 -4.41
CA ASP A 2 -12.51 -2.74 -3.09
C ASP A 2 -11.02 -2.62 -2.75
N LEU A 3 -10.54 -1.40 -2.48
CA LEU A 3 -9.15 -1.16 -2.07
C LEU A 3 -9.11 -0.81 -0.59
N PRO A 4 -8.06 -1.20 0.15
CA PRO A 4 -7.86 -0.75 1.51
C PRO A 4 -7.92 0.79 1.61
N GLN A 5 -8.84 1.30 2.41
CA GLN A 5 -9.02 2.74 2.59
C GLN A 5 -8.03 3.30 3.61
N ARG A 6 -7.74 4.61 3.50
CA ARG A 6 -6.91 5.33 4.47
C ARG A 6 -7.43 5.13 5.89
N GLY A 7 -6.51 4.97 6.84
CA GLY A 7 -6.83 4.81 8.26
C GLY A 7 -6.99 3.36 8.73
N LEU A 8 -7.09 2.38 7.82
CA LEU A 8 -7.07 0.97 8.21
C LEU A 8 -5.70 0.58 8.76
N SER A 9 -5.68 -0.25 9.79
CA SER A 9 -4.45 -0.87 10.28
C SER A 9 -4.03 -2.06 9.42
N MET A 10 -2.74 -2.39 9.41
CA MET A 10 -2.21 -3.60 8.77
C MET A 10 -3.02 -4.87 9.09
N ALA A 11 -3.37 -5.07 10.37
CA ALA A 11 -4.17 -6.23 10.78
C ALA A 11 -5.60 -6.21 10.22
N GLN A 12 -6.23 -5.03 10.13
CA GLN A 12 -7.55 -4.90 9.48
C GLN A 12 -7.46 -5.15 7.97
N VAL A 13 -6.36 -4.75 7.34
CA VAL A 13 -6.11 -5.05 5.92
C VAL A 13 -5.92 -6.55 5.73
N GLU A 14 -5.06 -7.22 6.50
CA GLU A 14 -4.87 -8.68 6.38
C GLU A 14 -6.17 -9.44 6.65
N LYS A 15 -6.98 -9.02 7.64
CA LYS A 15 -8.26 -9.66 7.96
C LYS A 15 -9.29 -9.52 6.84
N ARG A 16 -9.33 -8.39 6.13
CA ARG A 16 -10.34 -8.09 5.11
C ARG A 16 -9.93 -8.53 3.70
N PHE A 17 -8.65 -8.37 3.36
CA PHE A 17 -8.11 -8.55 2.01
C PHE A 17 -7.19 -9.77 1.90
N GLY A 18 -6.90 -10.45 3.01
CA GLY A 18 -5.96 -11.56 3.07
C GLY A 18 -4.51 -11.11 3.21
N ALA A 19 -3.61 -12.09 3.28
CA ALA A 19 -2.19 -11.85 3.32
C ALA A 19 -1.70 -11.25 1.97
N PRO A 20 -0.79 -10.28 1.99
CA PRO A 20 -0.21 -9.75 0.76
C PRO A 20 0.68 -10.79 0.08
N GLU A 21 0.79 -10.73 -1.24
CA GLU A 21 1.69 -11.57 -2.03
C GLU A 21 3.16 -11.26 -1.70
N ARG A 22 3.47 -9.98 -1.45
CA ARG A 22 4.82 -9.56 -1.09
C ARG A 22 4.83 -8.35 -0.18
N LYS A 23 5.65 -8.40 0.87
CA LYS A 23 5.97 -7.24 1.74
C LYS A 23 7.31 -6.66 1.27
N LEU A 24 7.29 -5.48 0.65
CA LEU A 24 8.51 -4.83 0.14
C LEU A 24 9.34 -4.23 1.28
N PRO A 25 10.66 -4.01 1.07
CA PRO A 25 11.51 -3.34 2.05
C PRO A 25 10.94 -1.98 2.44
N VAL A 26 10.96 -1.72 3.75
CA VAL A 26 10.58 -0.44 4.34
C VAL A 26 11.50 0.66 3.82
N ARG A 27 10.96 1.86 3.59
CA ARG A 27 11.74 3.06 3.25
C ARG A 27 11.44 4.16 4.26
N GLY A 28 12.39 5.07 4.46
CA GLY A 28 12.32 6.01 5.57
C GLY A 28 12.59 5.32 6.91
N GLY A 29 12.16 5.94 8.00
CA GLY A 29 12.37 5.49 9.38
C GLY A 29 13.65 6.02 10.03
N GLY A 30 14.51 6.73 9.30
CA GLY A 30 15.77 7.27 9.83
C GLY A 30 15.64 8.61 10.58
N SER A 31 14.47 9.26 10.52
CA SER A 31 14.21 10.53 11.19
C SER A 31 12.71 10.78 11.34
N ARG A 32 12.31 11.65 12.28
CA ARG A 32 10.91 12.11 12.43
C ARG A 32 10.32 12.73 11.16
N TRP A 33 11.17 13.29 10.30
CA TRP A 33 10.77 13.92 9.03
C TRP A 33 10.63 12.93 7.87
N GLN A 34 11.07 11.68 8.07
CA GLN A 34 11.01 10.61 7.08
C GLN A 34 10.42 9.38 7.78
N PRO A 35 9.10 9.35 8.05
CA PRO A 35 8.49 8.23 8.74
C PRO A 35 8.65 6.93 7.94
N PRO A 36 8.64 5.77 8.60
CA PRO A 36 8.77 4.48 7.92
C PRO A 36 7.54 4.18 7.07
N ILE A 37 7.77 3.92 5.79
CA ILE A 37 6.75 3.54 4.81
C ILE A 37 6.89 2.05 4.47
N HIS A 38 5.86 1.29 4.85
CA HIS A 38 5.72 -0.11 4.47
C HIS A 38 4.89 -0.22 3.20
N ARG A 39 5.23 -1.18 2.34
CA ARG A 39 4.50 -1.39 1.08
C ARG A 39 4.19 -2.85 0.92
N TRP A 40 2.92 -3.15 0.76
CA TRP A 40 2.43 -4.50 0.56
C TRP A 40 1.81 -4.62 -0.83
N VAL A 41 2.24 -5.64 -1.55
CA VAL A 41 1.79 -5.96 -2.90
C VAL A 41 0.67 -6.99 -2.79
N TYR A 42 -0.43 -6.67 -3.46
CA TYR A 42 -1.54 -7.56 -3.72
C TYR A 42 -1.70 -7.68 -5.24
N SER A 43 -2.51 -8.65 -5.67
CA SER A 43 -2.73 -8.88 -7.09
C SER A 43 -3.49 -7.70 -7.69
N GLY A 44 -2.81 -6.89 -8.49
CA GLY A 44 -3.35 -5.72 -9.17
C GLY A 44 -3.35 -4.41 -8.37
N TYR A 45 -2.74 -4.36 -7.17
CA TYR A 45 -2.58 -3.11 -6.43
C TYR A 45 -1.50 -3.17 -5.33
N ILE A 46 -1.01 -2.00 -4.92
CA ILE A 46 -0.05 -1.84 -3.82
C ILE A 46 -0.66 -0.95 -2.72
N VAL A 47 -0.54 -1.39 -1.48
CA VAL A 47 -0.98 -0.66 -0.29
C VAL A 47 0.23 -0.09 0.42
N TYR A 48 0.18 1.21 0.71
CA TYR A 48 1.21 1.97 1.40
C TYR A 48 0.74 2.27 2.81
N PHE A 49 1.62 1.99 3.77
CA PHE A 49 1.38 2.25 5.18
C PHE A 49 2.45 3.18 5.72
N GLU A 50 2.05 4.19 6.48
CA GLU A 50 2.95 4.87 7.40
C GLU A 50 2.84 4.17 8.75
N HIS A 51 3.96 3.70 9.29
CA HIS A 51 3.97 2.80 10.44
C HIS A 51 3.07 1.57 10.19
N LYS A 52 1.86 1.54 10.77
CA LYS A 52 0.91 0.42 10.67
C LYS A 52 -0.42 0.84 10.03
N ILE A 53 -0.53 2.07 9.53
CA ILE A 53 -1.79 2.67 9.07
C ILE A 53 -1.73 2.93 7.58
N VAL A 54 -2.77 2.53 6.85
CA VAL A 54 -2.90 2.80 5.41
C VAL A 54 -2.91 4.31 5.17
N ILE A 55 -2.00 4.75 4.32
CA ILE A 55 -1.95 6.13 3.83
C ILE A 55 -2.39 6.22 2.36
N HIS A 56 -2.21 5.16 1.57
CA HIS A 56 -2.61 5.15 0.17
C HIS A 56 -2.70 3.73 -0.40
N SER A 57 -3.56 3.52 -1.39
CA SER A 57 -3.67 2.28 -2.16
C SER A 57 -3.66 2.65 -3.64
N VAL A 58 -2.73 2.07 -4.40
CA VAL A 58 -2.52 2.35 -5.83
C VAL A 58 -2.88 1.09 -6.59
N ALA A 59 -3.91 1.16 -7.44
CA ALA A 59 -4.20 0.09 -8.38
C ALA A 59 -3.14 0.07 -9.49
N ASP A 60 -2.71 -1.11 -9.91
CA ASP A 60 -1.95 -1.24 -11.14
C ASP A 60 -2.86 -0.77 -12.29
N ALA A 61 -2.37 0.19 -13.08
CA ALA A 61 -3.08 0.56 -14.30
C ALA A 61 -3.12 -0.67 -15.22
N PRO A 62 -4.25 -0.99 -15.87
CA PRO A 62 -4.22 -1.92 -16.97
C PRO A 62 -3.21 -1.37 -17.99
N VAL A 63 -2.25 -2.20 -18.40
CA VAL A 63 -1.26 -1.88 -19.43
C VAL A 63 -2.02 -1.51 -20.71
N GLY A 64 -2.30 -0.23 -20.92
CA GLY A 64 -3.18 0.24 -21.99
C GLY A 64 -3.63 1.69 -21.89
N GLU A 65 -3.68 2.29 -20.70
CA GLU A 65 -4.16 3.68 -20.53
C GLU A 65 -3.08 4.58 -19.92
N HIS A 66 -2.06 4.89 -20.72
CA HIS A 66 -1.33 6.16 -20.57
C HIS A 66 -1.83 7.12 -21.67
N PRO A 67 -2.96 7.82 -21.50
CA PRO A 67 -3.15 9.04 -22.28
C PRO A 67 -2.08 10.02 -21.81
N VAL A 68 -1.07 10.21 -22.65
CA VAL A 68 -0.25 11.41 -22.62
C VAL A 68 -1.19 12.61 -22.51
N ARG A 69 -1.06 13.39 -21.45
CA ARG A 69 -1.65 14.72 -21.34
C ARG A 69 -0.52 15.74 -21.35
#